data_AF-A0A6P4C6P5-F1
#
_entry.id   AF-A0A6P4C6P5-F1
#
_cell.length_a   1.000
_cell.length_b   1.000
_cell.length_c   1.000
_cell.angle_alpha   90.00
_cell.angle_beta   90.00
_cell.angle_gamma   90.00
#
_symmetry.space_group_name_H-M   'P 1'
#
loop_
_entity.id
_entity.type
_entity.pdbx_description
1 polymer ?
#
loop_
_entity_poly.entity_id
_entity_poly.type
_entity_poly.pdbx_seq_one_letter_code
_entity_poly.pdbx_strand_id
1 'polypeptide(L)'
;MSMETHSFSLGVRVAPFVKRTVTVYHVPRLRNLNRTHPAAQCILPQPPLTNHSPTLRDICQPHVPTHILQRMEEIGYVMPTDVQREALPHLFSGRDCILHAQTGSGKTLTYLLLIYSIINTLKSSVQALVVVPTRELGMQVTKVARMLAAKPTGVDGEQKSCTIMALLDGGTLRRHKSWLKAEPPTVVVATVGSLCQMLERQIFLLESVRVLIVDEVDFIFSSSKQVSSLRKLLTSYSSCNNRQTVFASASIPQHRRFLHDCVQQKWTKSDVIHIHVSPVEPMPSRLCHRFIICNNKRKLQTLLSLIQSDAPESGIIFVGEQSEKSKKAGNAPSTDLVIDFLKTSYEGPLDIVLLEDDMNFNSRAVSLLEVRKGGGYLLVATDIAARGVDLPEMSHIYNFDLPRTAIDYLHRAGRTCRKPFSDMKCTVTTITVPEERFVLQKYENELMFNSEELIP
;
A
#
# COMPACT_ATOMS: atom_id res chain seq x y z
N MET A 1 -9.50 -36.33 -21.40
CA MET A 1 -10.17 -35.10 -20.91
C MET A 1 -9.13 -34.24 -20.25
N SER A 2 -8.64 -33.28 -21.01
CA SER A 2 -7.56 -32.34 -20.72
C SER A 2 -7.99 -31.32 -19.66
N MET A 3 -7.19 -31.19 -18.60
CA MET A 3 -7.26 -30.08 -17.65
C MET A 3 -6.55 -28.87 -18.26
N GLU A 4 -7.34 -27.88 -18.66
CA GLU A 4 -6.81 -26.57 -19.05
C GLU A 4 -6.27 -25.85 -17.82
N THR A 5 -4.96 -25.66 -17.81
CA THR A 5 -4.25 -24.81 -16.88
C THR A 5 -4.44 -23.37 -17.34
N HIS A 6 -5.29 -22.60 -16.66
CA HIS A 6 -5.38 -21.16 -16.88
C HIS A 6 -4.08 -20.49 -16.45
N SER A 7 -3.22 -20.23 -17.43
CA SER A 7 -2.02 -19.42 -17.35
C SER A 7 -2.42 -17.97 -17.11
N PHE A 8 -2.14 -17.44 -15.92
CA PHE A 8 -2.18 -16.01 -15.67
C PHE A 8 -1.09 -15.34 -16.50
N SER A 9 -1.47 -14.62 -17.55
CA SER A 9 -0.54 -13.79 -18.32
C SER A 9 -0.15 -12.55 -17.49
N LEU A 10 0.88 -12.67 -16.64
CA LEU A 10 1.68 -11.51 -16.22
C LEU A 10 2.64 -11.15 -17.37
N GLY A 11 2.07 -10.69 -18.49
CA GLY A 11 2.83 -10.02 -19.53
C GLY A 11 3.08 -8.59 -19.12
N VAL A 12 4.14 -8.33 -18.33
CA VAL A 12 4.67 -6.98 -18.19
C VAL A 12 5.32 -6.60 -19.52
N ARG A 13 4.53 -6.08 -20.46
CA ARG A 13 5.08 -5.30 -21.56
C ARG A 13 5.71 -4.06 -20.94
N VAL A 14 7.00 -3.89 -21.19
CA VAL A 14 7.81 -2.75 -20.75
C VAL A 14 7.07 -1.46 -21.11
N ALA A 15 6.64 -0.70 -20.10
CA ALA A 15 6.04 0.60 -20.30
C ALA A 15 7.10 1.55 -20.90
N PRO A 16 6.79 2.32 -21.94
CA PRO A 16 7.65 3.44 -22.32
C PRO A 16 7.69 4.42 -21.14
N PHE A 17 8.87 4.96 -20.86
CA PHE A 17 9.17 5.87 -19.75
C PHE A 17 8.14 7.00 -19.63
N VAL A 18 7.21 6.89 -18.68
CA VAL A 18 6.58 8.09 -18.11
C VAL A 18 7.71 8.83 -17.39
N LYS A 19 7.99 10.08 -17.77
CA LYS A 19 9.01 10.89 -17.08
C LYS A 19 8.68 10.89 -15.58
N ARG A 20 9.64 10.47 -14.78
CA ARG A 20 9.57 10.44 -13.31
C ARG A 20 10.79 11.13 -12.76
N THR A 21 10.61 11.89 -11.69
CA THR A 21 11.72 12.56 -11.02
C THR A 21 12.08 11.76 -9.79
N VAL A 22 13.32 11.28 -9.74
CA VAL A 22 13.89 10.69 -8.53
C VAL A 22 14.64 11.77 -7.79
N THR A 23 14.33 11.95 -6.51
CA THR A 23 15.11 12.79 -5.59
C THR A 23 15.57 11.97 -4.39
N VAL A 24 16.87 11.95 -4.15
CA VAL A 24 17.47 11.33 -2.97
C VAL A 24 17.81 12.42 -1.96
N TYR A 25 17.21 12.36 -0.78
CA TYR A 25 17.48 13.30 0.31
C TYR A 25 18.37 12.64 1.36
N HIS A 26 19.39 13.38 1.77
CA HIS A 26 20.24 13.07 2.91
C HIS A 26 19.91 14.00 4.07
N VAL A 27 20.04 13.50 5.29
CA VAL A 27 19.98 14.35 6.49
C VAL A 27 21.23 15.24 6.49
N PRO A 28 21.11 16.58 6.49
CA PRO A 28 22.28 17.44 6.61
C PRO A 28 22.98 17.15 7.94
N ARG A 29 24.30 16.91 7.91
CA ARG A 29 25.10 16.78 9.14
C ARG A 29 24.86 18.04 9.97
N LEU A 30 24.50 17.88 11.25
CA LEU A 30 24.31 18.94 12.23
C LEU A 30 25.63 19.71 12.45
N ARG A 31 25.98 20.60 11.52
CA ARG A 31 26.93 21.69 11.72
C ARG A 31 26.33 22.94 11.07
N ASN A 32 25.90 23.85 11.95
CA ASN A 32 25.46 25.23 11.67
C ASN A 32 24.24 25.39 10.75
N LEU A 33 23.05 25.30 11.35
CA LEU A 33 21.83 25.97 10.87
C LEU A 33 22.03 27.49 10.92
N ASN A 34 22.78 28.05 9.96
CA ASN A 34 22.81 29.50 9.69
C ASN A 34 23.32 29.84 8.27
N ARG A 35 23.17 28.93 7.30
CA ARG A 35 23.32 29.25 5.88
C ARG A 35 22.31 28.48 5.04
N THR A 36 21.42 29.22 4.40
CA THR A 36 20.61 28.76 3.28
C THR A 36 21.53 28.44 2.11
N HIS A 37 21.96 27.18 1.99
CA HIS A 37 22.57 26.69 0.76
C HIS A 37 21.48 26.01 -0.09
N PRO A 38 21.39 26.31 -1.39
CA PRO A 38 20.46 25.62 -2.28
C PRO A 38 20.81 24.12 -2.31
N ALA A 39 19.78 23.28 -2.42
CA ALA A 39 19.94 21.84 -2.57
C ALA A 39 20.94 21.56 -3.70
N ALA A 40 21.99 20.80 -3.42
CA ALA A 40 22.90 20.36 -4.45
C ALA A 40 22.13 19.42 -5.39
N GLN A 41 21.72 19.94 -6.56
CA GLN A 41 21.48 19.11 -7.73
C GLN A 41 22.83 18.51 -8.11
N CYS A 42 23.15 17.35 -7.56
CA CYS A 42 24.30 16.59 -8.01
C CYS A 42 23.93 15.99 -9.38
N ILE A 43 24.16 16.75 -10.45
CA ILE A 43 24.20 16.21 -11.80
C ILE A 43 25.49 15.38 -11.84
N LEU A 44 25.37 14.08 -11.56
CA LEU A 44 26.49 13.16 -11.70
C LEU A 44 26.94 13.17 -13.18
N PRO A 45 28.25 13.29 -13.48
CA PRO A 45 28.74 13.12 -14.83
C PRO A 45 28.36 11.72 -15.31
N GLN A 46 27.64 11.64 -16.43
CA GLN A 46 27.27 10.35 -16.99
C GLN A 46 28.54 9.59 -17.41
N PRO A 47 28.77 8.37 -16.89
CA PRO A 47 29.83 7.53 -17.40
C PRO A 47 29.56 7.18 -18.87
N PRO A 48 30.60 6.86 -19.66
CA PRO A 48 30.42 6.53 -21.07
C PRO A 48 29.41 5.39 -21.25
N LEU A 49 28.52 5.55 -22.24
CA LEU A 49 27.44 4.63 -22.60
C LEU A 49 27.96 3.22 -22.90
N THR A 50 28.05 2.38 -21.87
CA THR A 50 27.99 0.93 -22.01
C THR A 50 26.52 0.52 -22.07
N ASN A 51 26.15 -0.13 -23.17
CA ASN A 51 24.80 -0.16 -23.75
C ASN A 51 23.74 -1.04 -23.05
N HIS A 52 23.82 -1.30 -21.74
CA HIS A 52 22.79 -2.08 -21.04
C HIS A 52 22.50 -1.50 -19.65
N SER A 53 21.28 -1.02 -19.46
CA SER A 53 20.75 -0.72 -18.14
C SER A 53 20.70 -2.02 -17.31
N PRO A 54 21.23 -2.04 -16.07
CA PRO A 54 21.31 -3.26 -15.28
C PRO A 54 19.91 -3.83 -15.00
N THR A 55 19.78 -5.15 -15.11
CA THR A 55 18.57 -5.88 -14.74
C THR A 55 18.40 -5.90 -13.22
N LEU A 56 17.22 -6.31 -12.75
CA LEU A 56 16.99 -6.44 -11.31
C LEU A 56 17.88 -7.55 -10.71
N ARG A 57 18.15 -8.62 -11.47
CA ARG A 57 19.12 -9.65 -11.09
C ARG A 57 20.51 -9.06 -10.91
N ASP A 58 21.00 -8.24 -11.85
CA ASP A 58 22.36 -7.68 -11.77
C ASP A 58 22.56 -6.86 -10.49
N ILE A 59 21.55 -6.11 -10.07
CA ILE A 59 21.57 -5.31 -8.83
C ILE A 59 21.56 -6.21 -7.58
N CYS A 60 20.82 -7.32 -7.61
CA CYS A 60 20.59 -8.17 -6.45
C CYS A 60 21.55 -9.35 -6.30
N GLN A 61 22.21 -9.79 -7.37
CA GLN A 61 23.09 -10.96 -7.42
C GLN A 61 24.17 -11.04 -6.33
N PRO A 62 24.85 -9.94 -5.94
CA PRO A 62 25.87 -10.02 -4.89
C PRO A 62 25.29 -10.14 -3.47
N HIS A 63 23.98 -9.97 -3.28
CA HIS A 63 23.36 -9.84 -1.95
C HIS A 63 22.25 -10.84 -1.68
N VAL A 64 21.50 -11.24 -2.70
CA VAL A 64 20.28 -12.04 -2.55
C VAL A 64 20.58 -13.50 -2.95
N PRO A 65 20.11 -14.51 -2.20
CA PRO A 65 20.32 -15.91 -2.54
C PRO A 65 19.83 -16.28 -3.95
N THR A 66 20.59 -17.12 -4.66
CA THR A 66 20.32 -17.50 -6.06
C THR A 66 18.90 -18.05 -6.29
N HIS A 67 18.36 -18.83 -5.34
CA HIS A 67 17.01 -19.39 -5.47
C HIS A 67 15.92 -18.30 -5.47
N ILE A 68 16.10 -17.21 -4.70
CA ILE A 68 15.18 -16.07 -4.70
C ILE A 68 15.27 -15.32 -6.02
N LEU A 69 16.49 -15.13 -6.56
CA LEU A 69 16.71 -14.46 -7.85
C LEU A 69 16.07 -15.23 -9.01
N GLN A 70 16.25 -16.55 -9.05
CA GLN A 70 15.59 -17.42 -10.04
C GLN A 70 14.07 -17.30 -9.93
N ARG A 71 13.53 -17.40 -8.71
CA ARG A 71 12.09 -17.32 -8.49
C ARG A 71 11.51 -15.95 -8.87
N MET A 72 12.24 -14.88 -8.58
CA MET A 72 11.92 -13.52 -8.97
C MET A 72 11.76 -13.39 -10.50
N GLU A 73 12.68 -13.98 -11.27
CA GLU A 73 12.62 -13.99 -12.74
C GLU A 73 11.48 -14.86 -13.28
N GLU A 74 11.27 -16.05 -12.71
CA GLU A 74 10.14 -16.94 -13.08
C GLU A 74 8.77 -16.26 -12.89
N ILE A 75 8.64 -15.39 -11.89
CA ILE A 75 7.42 -14.59 -11.64
C ILE A 75 7.29 -13.44 -12.67
N GLY A 76 8.38 -13.06 -13.33
CA GLY A 76 8.43 -11.99 -14.34
C GLY A 76 9.05 -10.67 -13.86
N TYR A 77 9.70 -10.65 -12.69
CA TYR A 77 10.40 -9.45 -12.19
C TYR A 77 11.81 -9.34 -12.77
N VAL A 78 11.90 -8.90 -14.03
CA VAL A 78 13.19 -8.84 -14.75
C VAL A 78 13.82 -7.44 -14.69
N MET A 79 13.04 -6.40 -14.99
CA MET A 79 13.55 -5.02 -15.06
C MET A 79 13.24 -4.26 -13.77
N PRO A 80 14.23 -3.52 -13.20
CA PRO A 80 14.01 -2.77 -11.97
C PRO A 80 13.15 -1.54 -12.24
N THR A 81 12.20 -1.27 -11.33
CA THR A 81 11.51 0.02 -11.29
C THR A 81 12.44 1.13 -10.77
N ASP A 82 12.05 2.39 -10.94
CA ASP A 82 12.88 3.52 -10.50
C ASP A 82 13.18 3.49 -9.00
N VAL A 83 12.17 3.17 -8.16
CA VAL A 83 12.39 3.02 -6.72
C VAL A 83 13.29 1.84 -6.38
N GLN A 84 13.25 0.74 -7.14
CA GLN A 84 14.13 -0.40 -6.94
C GLN A 84 15.58 -0.07 -7.31
N ARG A 85 15.78 0.56 -8.47
CA ARG A 85 17.10 0.96 -8.97
C ARG A 85 17.85 1.87 -7.99
N GLU A 86 17.13 2.80 -7.39
CA GLU A 86 17.70 3.80 -6.49
C GLU A 86 17.82 3.28 -5.05
N ALA A 87 16.89 2.46 -4.59
CA ALA A 87 16.86 2.01 -3.20
C ALA A 87 17.74 0.81 -2.91
N LEU A 88 17.78 -0.19 -3.79
CA LEU A 88 18.48 -1.44 -3.50
C LEU A 88 19.96 -1.25 -3.14
N PRO A 89 20.75 -0.40 -3.83
CA PRO A 89 22.15 -0.17 -3.46
C PRO A 89 22.31 0.38 -2.04
N HIS A 90 21.41 1.25 -1.59
CA HIS A 90 21.44 1.84 -0.25
C HIS A 90 20.93 0.88 0.83
N LEU A 91 19.93 0.07 0.49
CA LEU A 91 19.41 -0.96 1.37
C LEU A 91 20.47 -2.05 1.62
N PHE A 92 21.14 -2.53 0.57
CA PHE A 92 22.19 -3.55 0.71
C PHE A 92 23.44 -3.03 1.41
N SER A 93 23.67 -1.72 1.45
CA SER A 93 24.74 -1.11 2.28
C SER A 93 24.36 -0.99 3.77
N GLY A 94 23.21 -1.52 4.20
CA GLY A 94 22.77 -1.53 5.60
C GLY A 94 22.18 -0.21 6.12
N ARG A 95 21.89 0.74 5.23
CA ARG A 95 21.32 2.05 5.61
C ARG A 95 19.82 1.98 5.78
N ASP A 96 19.33 2.72 6.78
CA ASP A 96 17.90 2.92 6.93
C ASP A 96 17.36 3.73 5.75
N CYS A 97 16.13 3.45 5.33
CA CYS A 97 15.54 4.10 4.16
C CYS A 97 14.09 4.52 4.37
N ILE A 98 13.70 5.63 3.74
CA ILE A 98 12.31 6.01 3.54
C ILE A 98 12.03 5.89 2.04
N LEU A 99 11.25 4.88 1.65
CA LEU A 99 10.80 4.60 0.29
C LEU A 99 9.50 5.35 0.04
N HIS A 100 9.58 6.51 -0.60
CA HIS A 100 8.44 7.35 -0.93
C HIS A 100 8.20 7.31 -2.44
N ALA A 101 7.23 6.51 -2.85
CA ALA A 101 6.90 6.31 -4.25
C ALA A 101 5.46 5.81 -4.38
N GLN A 102 4.75 6.16 -5.45
CA GLN A 102 3.35 5.78 -5.66
C GLN A 102 3.05 4.29 -5.50
N THR A 103 1.79 3.93 -5.28
CA THR A 103 1.34 2.52 -5.28
C THR A 103 1.65 1.86 -6.62
N GLY A 104 2.03 0.58 -6.59
CA GLY A 104 2.48 -0.15 -7.79
C GLY A 104 3.90 0.16 -8.26
N SER A 105 4.64 1.06 -7.60
CA SER A 105 6.05 1.35 -7.93
C SER A 105 7.03 0.23 -7.58
N GLY A 106 6.60 -0.83 -6.87
CA GLY A 106 7.45 -1.97 -6.53
C GLY A 106 8.12 -1.92 -5.16
N LYS A 107 7.73 -0.99 -4.26
CA LYS A 107 8.24 -0.86 -2.87
C LYS A 107 8.28 -2.18 -2.11
N THR A 108 7.20 -2.98 -2.21
CA THR A 108 7.09 -4.29 -1.55
C THR A 108 8.19 -5.24 -1.97
N LEU A 109 8.42 -5.39 -3.28
CA LEU A 109 9.51 -6.23 -3.78
C LEU A 109 10.87 -5.70 -3.31
N THR A 110 11.06 -4.37 -3.31
CA THR A 110 12.31 -3.73 -2.86
C THR A 110 12.68 -4.13 -1.44
N TYR A 111 11.77 -3.99 -0.46
CA TYR A 111 12.11 -4.34 0.92
C TYR A 111 12.13 -5.84 1.19
N LEU A 112 11.38 -6.65 0.41
CA LEU A 112 11.45 -8.10 0.52
C LEU A 112 12.82 -8.62 0.05
N LEU A 113 13.38 -8.06 -1.03
CA LEU A 113 14.74 -8.37 -1.49
C LEU A 113 15.79 -8.00 -0.43
N LEU A 114 15.62 -6.86 0.27
CA LEU A 114 16.45 -6.54 1.44
C LEU A 114 16.34 -7.64 2.52
N ILE A 115 15.12 -8.04 2.88
CA ILE A 115 14.91 -9.08 3.89
C ILE A 115 15.65 -10.37 3.48
N TYR A 116 15.48 -10.84 2.24
CA TYR A 116 16.13 -12.06 1.76
C TYR A 116 17.66 -11.97 1.70
N SER A 117 18.22 -10.77 1.53
CA SER A 117 19.67 -10.57 1.57
C SER A 117 20.28 -10.69 2.96
N ILE A 118 19.47 -10.48 4.02
CA ILE A 118 19.97 -10.43 5.40
C ILE A 118 19.68 -11.70 6.16
N ILE A 119 18.50 -12.30 5.98
CA ILE A 119 18.04 -13.43 6.80
C ILE A 119 18.91 -14.68 6.68
N ASN A 120 18.97 -15.46 7.76
CA ASN A 120 19.63 -16.76 7.79
C ASN A 120 18.61 -17.82 8.19
N THR A 121 18.20 -18.68 7.25
CA THR A 121 17.17 -19.71 7.46
C THR A 121 17.60 -20.85 8.37
N LEU A 122 18.89 -20.96 8.70
CA LEU A 122 19.41 -21.95 9.65
C LEU A 122 19.14 -21.54 11.11
N LYS A 123 18.91 -20.25 11.37
CA LYS A 123 18.61 -19.75 12.71
C LYS A 123 17.10 -19.76 12.96
N SER A 124 16.70 -20.48 14.01
CA SER A 124 15.30 -20.53 14.47
C SER A 124 14.96 -19.30 15.31
N SER A 125 14.86 -18.15 14.65
CA SER A 125 14.49 -16.89 15.28
C SER A 125 13.86 -15.94 14.28
N VAL A 126 13.07 -15.00 14.79
CA VAL A 126 12.46 -13.95 13.98
C VAL A 126 13.50 -12.90 13.67
N GLN A 127 13.80 -12.75 12.39
CA GLN A 127 14.90 -11.91 11.90
C GLN A 127 14.42 -10.70 11.10
N ALA A 128 13.21 -10.77 10.55
CA ALA A 128 12.57 -9.65 9.89
C ALA A 128 11.11 -9.49 10.31
N LEU A 129 10.70 -8.25 10.51
CA LEU A 129 9.35 -7.86 10.87
C LEU A 129 8.83 -6.85 9.85
N VAL A 130 7.68 -7.13 9.24
CA VAL A 130 6.96 -6.21 8.37
C VAL A 130 5.67 -5.79 9.04
N VAL A 131 5.56 -4.51 9.35
CA VAL A 131 4.40 -3.90 9.98
C VAL A 131 3.53 -3.27 8.91
N VAL A 132 2.26 -3.65 8.89
CA VAL A 132 1.25 -3.15 7.95
C VAL A 132 0.06 -2.54 8.69
N PRO A 133 -0.65 -1.57 8.12
CA PRO A 133 -1.86 -1.01 8.72
C PRO A 133 -3.06 -1.94 8.73
N THR A 134 -3.26 -2.69 7.63
CA THR A 134 -4.47 -3.49 7.40
C THR A 134 -4.12 -4.96 7.24
N ARG A 135 -5.10 -5.82 7.50
CA ARG A 135 -4.94 -7.27 7.34
C ARG A 135 -4.76 -7.64 5.88
N GLU A 136 -5.51 -6.99 5.02
CA GLU A 136 -5.59 -7.26 3.59
C GLU A 136 -4.23 -6.99 2.95
N LEU A 137 -3.59 -5.87 3.31
CA LEU A 137 -2.22 -5.59 2.90
C LEU A 137 -1.25 -6.64 3.45
N GLY A 138 -1.39 -7.01 4.72
CA GLY A 138 -0.57 -8.05 5.33
C GLY A 138 -0.67 -9.40 4.61
N MET A 139 -1.87 -9.78 4.16
CA MET A 139 -2.10 -10.98 3.36
C MET A 139 -1.40 -10.87 2.00
N GLN A 140 -1.51 -9.72 1.32
CA GLN A 140 -0.82 -9.46 0.05
C GLN A 140 0.71 -9.57 0.20
N VAL A 141 1.28 -8.87 1.17
CA VAL A 141 2.73 -8.89 1.44
C VAL A 141 3.19 -10.31 1.78
N THR A 142 2.44 -11.02 2.63
CA THR A 142 2.73 -12.42 2.96
C THR A 142 2.70 -13.31 1.73
N LYS A 143 1.72 -13.13 0.82
CA LYS A 143 1.61 -13.90 -0.42
C LYS A 143 2.83 -13.68 -1.31
N VAL A 144 3.25 -12.43 -1.51
CA VAL A 144 4.44 -12.09 -2.31
C VAL A 144 5.71 -12.67 -1.68
N ALA A 145 5.88 -12.51 -0.37
CA ALA A 145 7.02 -13.09 0.35
C ALA A 145 7.07 -14.63 0.18
N ARG A 146 5.94 -15.33 0.38
CA ARG A 146 5.90 -16.80 0.20
C ARG A 146 6.15 -17.21 -1.26
N MET A 147 5.67 -16.42 -2.22
CA MET A 147 5.88 -16.68 -3.64
C MET A 147 7.36 -16.58 -4.02
N LEU A 148 8.09 -15.60 -3.48
CA LEU A 148 9.53 -15.42 -3.68
C LEU A 148 10.34 -16.50 -2.96
N ALA A 149 9.93 -16.90 -1.76
CA ALA A 149 10.61 -17.92 -0.96
C ALA A 149 10.28 -19.37 -1.38
N ALA A 150 9.38 -19.57 -2.35
CA ALA A 150 9.03 -20.88 -2.86
C ALA A 150 10.25 -21.54 -3.54
N LYS A 151 10.37 -22.85 -3.42
CA LYS A 151 11.45 -23.59 -4.11
C LYS A 151 11.30 -23.38 -5.63
N PRO A 152 12.41 -23.08 -6.35
CA PRO A 152 12.39 -23.00 -7.81
C PRO A 152 11.93 -24.32 -8.43
N THR A 153 11.34 -24.25 -9.62
CA THR A 153 10.95 -25.46 -10.34
C THR A 153 12.18 -26.27 -10.76
N GLY A 154 12.21 -27.57 -10.46
CA GLY A 154 13.28 -28.48 -10.89
C GLY A 154 14.56 -28.52 -10.04
N VAL A 155 14.57 -27.95 -8.82
CA VAL A 155 15.71 -28.04 -7.89
C VAL A 155 15.38 -28.90 -6.67
N ASP A 156 15.83 -30.15 -6.69
CA ASP A 156 15.78 -31.07 -5.54
C ASP A 156 16.94 -30.77 -4.58
N GLY A 157 16.74 -29.79 -3.69
CA GLY A 157 17.69 -29.46 -2.63
C GLY A 157 17.06 -29.46 -1.24
N GLU A 158 17.78 -29.98 -0.26
CA GLU A 158 17.47 -29.97 1.19
C GLU A 158 17.71 -28.59 1.85
N GLN A 159 17.52 -27.48 1.14
CA GLN A 159 17.59 -26.16 1.80
C GLN A 159 16.36 -25.94 2.67
N LYS A 160 16.59 -25.65 3.96
CA LYS A 160 15.54 -25.28 4.91
C LYS A 160 14.85 -24.01 4.40
N SER A 161 13.54 -24.10 4.17
CA SER A 161 12.75 -23.03 3.58
C SER A 161 12.60 -21.85 4.54
N CYS A 162 12.59 -20.63 3.99
CA CYS A 162 12.28 -19.43 4.75
C CYS A 162 10.83 -19.48 5.24
N THR A 163 10.62 -19.53 6.55
CA THR A 163 9.29 -19.59 7.16
C THR A 163 8.73 -18.19 7.37
N ILE A 164 7.50 -17.97 6.87
CA ILE A 164 6.82 -16.67 6.89
C ILE A 164 5.48 -16.79 7.59
N MET A 165 5.33 -16.08 8.70
CA MET A 165 4.10 -16.02 9.49
C MET A 165 3.34 -14.72 9.25
N ALA A 166 2.02 -14.83 9.09
CA ALA A 166 1.10 -13.71 9.02
C ALA A 166 0.37 -13.53 10.36
N LEU A 167 0.77 -12.52 11.14
CA LEU A 167 0.18 -12.14 12.41
C LEU A 167 -0.78 -10.96 12.20
N LEU A 168 -1.90 -11.24 11.54
CA LEU A 168 -2.84 -10.20 11.10
C LEU A 168 -4.05 -10.08 12.04
N ASP A 169 -4.24 -11.10 12.88
CA ASP A 169 -5.47 -11.34 13.61
C ASP A 169 -5.21 -11.75 15.07
N GLY A 170 -5.98 -11.21 16.01
CA GLY A 170 -5.99 -11.64 17.41
C GLY A 170 -6.78 -12.94 17.67
N GLY A 171 -7.56 -13.43 16.70
CA GLY A 171 -8.40 -14.64 16.86
C GLY A 171 -7.62 -15.96 16.86
N THR A 172 -6.43 -15.98 16.26
CA THR A 172 -5.54 -17.16 16.19
C THR A 172 -4.37 -17.07 17.17
N LEU A 173 -4.41 -16.16 18.14
CA LEU A 173 -3.30 -15.87 19.05
C LEU A 173 -2.76 -17.10 19.77
N ARG A 174 -3.62 -18.07 20.12
CA ARG A 174 -3.18 -19.34 20.73
C ARG A 174 -2.38 -20.21 19.76
N ARG A 175 -2.82 -20.35 18.51
CA ARG A 175 -2.09 -21.09 17.46
C ARG A 175 -0.78 -20.41 17.11
N HIS A 176 -0.79 -19.08 16.93
CA HIS A 176 0.41 -18.30 16.65
C HIS A 176 1.41 -18.38 17.81
N LYS A 177 0.94 -18.30 19.07
CA LYS A 177 1.79 -18.52 20.26
C LYS A 177 2.42 -19.90 20.26
N SER A 178 1.65 -20.95 19.95
CA SER A 178 2.18 -22.32 19.90
C SER A 178 3.26 -22.46 18.81
N TRP A 179 3.02 -21.89 17.63
CA TRP A 179 4.00 -21.93 16.53
C TRP A 179 5.25 -21.13 16.88
N LEU A 180 5.12 -19.89 17.35
CA LEU A 180 6.26 -19.07 17.80
C LEU A 180 7.14 -19.78 18.84
N LYS A 181 6.54 -20.58 19.71
CA LYS A 181 7.26 -21.34 20.74
C LYS A 181 7.91 -22.63 20.21
N ALA A 182 7.26 -23.32 19.30
CA ALA A 182 7.74 -24.59 18.76
C ALA A 182 8.80 -24.38 17.67
N GLU A 183 8.52 -23.50 16.71
CA GLU A 183 9.41 -23.17 15.60
C GLU A 183 9.21 -21.69 15.21
N PRO A 184 10.01 -20.77 15.78
CA PRO A 184 10.00 -19.37 15.40
C PRO A 184 10.13 -19.16 13.87
N PRO A 185 9.22 -18.40 13.24
CA PRO A 185 9.32 -18.09 11.82
C PRO A 185 10.49 -17.13 11.57
N THR A 186 11.13 -17.22 10.40
CA THR A 186 12.21 -16.29 10.02
C THR A 186 11.69 -14.87 9.78
N VAL A 187 10.50 -14.75 9.17
CA VAL A 187 9.85 -13.49 8.82
C VAL A 187 8.44 -13.43 9.41
N VAL A 188 8.08 -12.30 10.00
CA VAL A 188 6.71 -12.03 10.47
C VAL A 188 6.15 -10.81 9.74
N VAL A 189 4.97 -10.96 9.15
CA VAL A 189 4.15 -9.86 8.64
C VAL A 189 3.00 -9.64 9.61
N ALA A 190 2.86 -8.46 10.19
CA ALA A 190 1.90 -8.22 11.26
C ALA A 190 1.16 -6.89 11.13
N THR A 191 -0.10 -6.87 11.53
CA THR A 191 -0.79 -5.60 11.78
C THR A 191 -0.24 -4.97 13.06
N VAL A 192 -0.22 -3.63 13.13
CA VAL A 192 0.24 -2.88 14.31
C VAL A 192 -0.44 -3.40 15.59
N GLY A 193 -1.76 -3.59 15.55
CA GLY A 193 -2.56 -4.04 16.69
C GLY A 193 -2.20 -5.45 17.16
N SER A 194 -2.13 -6.42 16.25
CA SER A 194 -1.81 -7.81 16.59
C SER A 194 -0.38 -7.96 17.10
N LEU A 195 0.57 -7.20 16.52
CA LEU A 195 1.94 -7.18 16.99
C LEU A 195 2.05 -6.61 18.42
N CYS A 196 1.43 -5.46 18.69
CA CYS A 196 1.45 -4.86 20.02
C CYS A 196 0.87 -5.80 21.07
N GLN A 197 -0.24 -6.49 20.77
CA GLN A 197 -0.82 -7.49 21.67
C GLN A 197 0.16 -8.63 22.00
N MET A 198 1.01 -9.04 21.05
CA MET A 198 2.02 -10.08 21.30
C MET A 198 3.21 -9.59 22.12
N LEU A 199 3.63 -8.34 21.90
CA LEU A 199 4.69 -7.70 22.66
C LEU A 199 4.28 -7.42 24.11
N GLU A 200 3.08 -6.86 24.32
CA GLU A 200 2.53 -6.58 25.66
C GLU A 200 2.41 -7.85 26.52
N ARG A 201 2.12 -9.00 25.88
CA ARG A 201 2.03 -10.31 26.55
C ARG A 201 3.38 -11.03 26.67
N GLN A 202 4.48 -10.42 26.23
CA GLN A 202 5.82 -11.01 26.23
C GLN A 202 5.87 -12.38 25.52
N ILE A 203 5.04 -12.57 24.49
CA ILE A 203 5.01 -13.80 23.68
C ILE A 203 5.98 -13.70 22.51
N PHE A 204 6.30 -12.47 22.10
CA PHE A 204 7.15 -12.16 20.97
C PHE A 204 8.29 -11.26 21.43
N LEU A 205 9.52 -11.60 21.07
CA LEU A 205 10.72 -10.84 21.42
C LEU A 205 11.37 -10.32 20.14
N LEU A 206 11.82 -9.06 20.17
CA LEU A 206 12.39 -8.37 19.00
C LEU A 206 13.92 -8.39 18.97
N GLU A 207 14.58 -9.08 19.89
CA GLU A 207 16.04 -9.06 20.06
C GLU A 207 16.80 -9.57 18.82
N SER A 208 16.23 -10.55 18.12
CA SER A 208 16.83 -11.12 16.89
C SER A 208 16.44 -10.38 15.62
N VAL A 209 15.55 -9.38 15.69
CA VAL A 209 15.05 -8.66 14.51
C VAL A 209 16.14 -7.73 13.98
N ARG A 210 16.60 -8.05 12.76
CA ARG A 210 17.63 -7.28 12.03
C ARG A 210 17.02 -6.31 11.03
N VAL A 211 15.81 -6.57 10.55
CA VAL A 211 15.11 -5.71 9.59
C VAL A 211 13.70 -5.41 10.09
N LEU A 212 13.36 -4.13 10.21
CA LEU A 212 12.02 -3.65 10.51
C LEU A 212 11.49 -2.84 9.33
N ILE A 213 10.39 -3.30 8.74
CA ILE A 213 9.68 -2.60 7.69
C ILE A 213 8.38 -2.04 8.26
N VAL A 214 8.04 -0.81 7.90
CA VAL A 214 6.73 -0.20 8.18
C VAL A 214 6.15 0.25 6.85
N ASP A 215 5.13 -0.44 6.36
CA ASP A 215 4.49 -0.20 5.06
C ASP A 215 3.21 0.64 5.22
N GLU A 216 2.86 1.40 4.18
CA GLU A 216 1.74 2.36 4.14
C GLU A 216 1.72 3.29 5.38
N VAL A 217 2.84 3.99 5.60
CA VAL A 217 3.03 4.89 6.75
C VAL A 217 1.97 5.98 6.82
N ASP A 218 1.58 6.56 5.69
CA ASP A 218 0.50 7.57 5.65
C ASP A 218 -0.81 7.04 6.25
N PHE A 219 -1.17 5.79 5.95
CA PHE A 219 -2.36 5.18 6.53
C PHE A 219 -2.21 4.94 8.03
N ILE A 220 -1.06 4.44 8.49
CA ILE A 220 -0.83 4.27 9.94
C ILE A 220 -0.94 5.63 10.64
N PHE A 221 -0.47 6.70 9.99
CA PHE A 221 -0.47 8.05 10.53
C PHE A 221 -1.82 8.77 10.52
N SER A 222 -2.81 8.26 9.77
CA SER A 222 -4.18 8.78 9.81
C SER A 222 -4.93 8.35 11.08
N SER A 223 -4.50 7.26 11.72
CA SER A 223 -5.12 6.72 12.94
C SER A 223 -4.29 7.00 14.19
N SER A 224 -4.78 7.88 15.07
CA SER A 224 -4.08 8.25 16.31
C SER A 224 -3.73 7.04 17.19
N LYS A 225 -4.60 6.03 17.25
CA LYS A 225 -4.38 4.78 17.96
C LYS A 225 -3.20 4.00 17.35
N GLN A 226 -3.19 3.80 16.04
CA GLN A 226 -2.11 3.06 15.38
C GLN A 226 -0.77 3.80 15.48
N VAL A 227 -0.76 5.13 15.35
CA VAL A 227 0.45 5.95 15.56
C VAL A 227 1.04 5.72 16.95
N SER A 228 0.22 5.76 18.00
CA SER A 228 0.70 5.60 19.37
C SER A 228 1.36 4.21 19.58
N SER A 229 0.75 3.17 19.02
CA SER A 229 1.26 1.80 19.05
C SER A 229 2.56 1.65 18.26
N LEU A 230 2.63 2.23 17.05
CA LEU A 230 3.85 2.22 16.23
C LEU A 230 5.01 2.95 16.92
N ARG A 231 4.75 4.09 17.57
CA ARG A 231 5.78 4.82 18.34
C ARG A 231 6.36 3.96 19.46
N LYS A 232 5.51 3.25 20.22
CA LYS A 232 5.96 2.30 21.23
C LYS A 232 6.82 1.18 20.64
N LEU A 233 6.42 0.63 19.48
CA LEU A 233 7.23 -0.36 18.74
C LEU A 233 8.62 0.16 18.41
N LEU A 234 8.70 1.33 17.78
CA LEU A 234 9.95 1.90 17.26
C LEU A 234 10.92 2.32 18.37
N THR A 235 10.41 2.73 19.53
CA THR A 235 11.22 3.31 20.62
C THR A 235 11.42 2.36 21.81
N SER A 236 10.40 1.60 22.22
CA SER A 236 10.43 0.82 23.46
C SER A 236 10.75 -0.65 23.24
N TYR A 237 10.36 -1.22 22.10
CA TYR A 237 10.49 -2.66 21.87
C TYR A 237 11.65 -3.04 20.94
N SER A 238 12.25 -2.09 20.23
CA SER A 238 13.38 -2.36 19.33
C SER A 238 14.49 -1.31 19.48
N SER A 239 15.73 -1.76 19.64
CA SER A 239 16.92 -0.88 19.61
C SER A 239 17.29 -0.52 18.17
N CYS A 240 17.40 0.77 17.85
CA CYS A 240 17.66 1.24 16.48
C CYS A 240 19.09 0.94 15.99
N ASN A 241 20.04 0.75 16.90
CA ASN A 241 21.43 0.49 16.53
C ASN A 241 21.67 -0.91 15.95
N ASN A 242 20.83 -1.89 16.31
CA ASN A 242 21.03 -3.29 15.94
C ASN A 242 20.16 -3.75 14.76
N ARG A 243 19.31 -2.86 14.23
CA ARG A 243 18.39 -3.16 13.12
C ARG A 243 18.55 -2.16 11.99
N GLN A 244 18.14 -2.57 10.80
CA GLN A 244 17.88 -1.69 9.67
C GLN A 244 16.38 -1.40 9.60
N THR A 245 16.01 -0.13 9.54
CA THR A 245 14.61 0.31 9.49
C THR A 245 14.27 0.87 8.12
N VAL A 246 13.16 0.41 7.54
CA VAL A 246 12.65 0.91 6.27
C VAL A 246 11.20 1.35 6.43
N PHE A 247 10.93 2.60 6.11
CA PHE A 247 9.58 3.13 5.97
C PHE A 247 9.18 3.10 4.50
N ALA A 248 8.01 2.58 4.16
CA ALA A 248 7.48 2.58 2.81
C ALA A 248 6.12 3.28 2.79
N SER A 249 5.92 4.23 1.88
CA SER A 249 4.66 4.96 1.77
C SER A 249 4.42 5.45 0.36
N ALA A 250 3.15 5.48 -0.07
CA ALA A 250 2.76 6.10 -1.33
C ALA A 250 2.83 7.63 -1.27
N SER A 251 2.42 8.18 -0.14
CA SER A 251 2.44 9.61 0.13
C SER A 251 3.00 9.87 1.53
N ILE A 252 3.68 10.99 1.75
CA ILE A 252 4.09 11.46 3.07
C ILE A 252 3.94 12.99 3.12
N PRO A 253 2.86 13.52 3.72
CA PRO A 253 2.75 14.96 3.98
C PRO A 253 3.98 15.46 4.72
N GLN A 254 4.54 16.59 4.26
CA GLN A 254 5.73 17.18 4.88
C GLN A 254 6.88 16.16 5.05
N HIS A 255 7.15 15.34 4.02
CA HIS A 255 8.14 14.24 4.07
C HIS A 255 9.52 14.62 4.66
N ARG A 256 9.97 15.88 4.51
CA ARG A 256 11.22 16.36 5.15
C ARG A 256 11.11 16.45 6.66
N ARG A 257 9.96 16.91 7.18
CA ARG A 257 9.66 16.92 8.61
C ARG A 257 9.55 15.50 9.13
N PHE A 258 8.88 14.60 8.40
CA PHE A 258 8.84 13.19 8.74
C PHE A 258 10.24 12.56 8.85
N LEU A 259 11.12 12.81 7.86
CA LEU A 259 12.53 12.37 7.91
C LEU A 259 13.25 12.89 9.16
N HIS A 260 13.07 14.17 9.51
CA HIS A 260 13.63 14.74 10.73
C HIS A 260 13.09 14.06 11.99
N ASP A 261 11.78 13.81 12.05
CA ASP A 261 11.14 13.15 13.19
C ASP A 261 11.62 11.70 13.34
N CYS A 262 11.82 10.96 12.25
CA CYS A 262 12.39 9.61 12.28
C CYS A 262 13.76 9.57 12.99
N VAL A 263 14.63 10.55 12.69
CA VAL A 263 15.96 10.64 13.32
C VAL A 263 15.84 11.13 14.76
N GLN A 264 15.10 12.22 15.00
CA GLN A 264 14.98 12.84 16.32
C GLN A 264 14.37 11.87 17.35
N GLN A 265 13.39 11.07 16.94
CA GLN A 265 12.71 10.08 17.78
C GLN A 265 13.46 8.74 17.83
N LYS A 266 14.64 8.64 17.19
CA LYS A 266 15.48 7.44 17.12
C LYS A 266 14.75 6.23 16.50
N TRP A 267 13.85 6.48 15.56
CA TRP A 267 13.19 5.41 14.79
C TRP A 267 14.12 4.85 13.74
N THR A 268 15.01 5.70 13.20
CA THR A 268 16.08 5.35 12.27
C THR A 268 17.44 5.79 12.79
N LYS A 269 18.50 5.26 12.17
CA LYS A 269 19.87 5.80 12.26
C LYS A 269 19.93 7.22 11.69
N SER A 270 21.00 7.95 12.04
CA SER A 270 21.21 9.34 11.63
C SER A 270 21.57 9.51 10.15
N ASP A 271 22.04 8.45 9.49
CA ASP A 271 22.42 8.40 8.08
C ASP A 271 21.32 7.84 7.17
N VAL A 272 20.06 7.83 7.65
CA VAL A 272 18.88 7.43 6.88
C VAL A 272 18.78 8.18 5.55
N ILE A 273 18.37 7.46 4.50
CA ILE A 273 18.17 8.02 3.16
C ILE A 273 16.69 8.07 2.83
N HIS A 274 16.21 9.20 2.33
CA HIS A 274 14.86 9.32 1.80
C HIS A 274 14.88 9.32 0.28
N ILE A 275 14.29 8.28 -0.31
CA ILE A 275 14.21 8.04 -1.75
C ILE A 275 12.80 8.41 -2.18
N HIS A 276 12.70 9.54 -2.88
CA HIS A 276 11.44 10.07 -3.35
C HIS A 276 11.34 9.92 -4.86
N VAL A 277 10.44 9.06 -5.32
CA VAL A 277 10.12 8.90 -6.74
C VAL A 277 8.76 9.51 -6.99
N SER A 278 8.75 10.74 -7.50
CA SER A 278 7.51 11.46 -7.82
C SER A 278 7.14 11.23 -9.29
N PRO A 279 5.87 10.93 -9.58
CA PRO A 279 5.39 11.06 -10.95
C PRO A 279 5.37 12.55 -11.34
N VAL A 280 5.58 12.85 -12.63
CA VAL A 280 5.45 14.23 -13.15
C VAL A 280 4.01 14.73 -13.03
N GLU A 281 3.04 13.83 -13.14
CA GLU A 281 1.61 14.10 -12.92
C GLU A 281 1.08 13.15 -11.82
N PRO A 282 0.42 13.64 -10.76
CA PRO A 282 -0.07 12.79 -9.66
C PRO A 282 -1.18 11.83 -10.09
N MET A 283 -1.97 12.22 -11.10
CA MET A 283 -3.11 11.48 -11.61
C MET A 283 -2.87 11.02 -13.06
N PRO A 284 -3.39 9.85 -13.47
CA PRO A 284 -3.34 9.45 -14.87
C PRO A 284 -4.14 10.42 -15.76
N SER A 285 -3.56 10.89 -16.86
CA SER A 285 -4.21 11.83 -17.78
C SER A 285 -5.50 11.32 -18.44
N ARG A 286 -5.72 10.00 -18.46
CA ARG A 286 -6.94 9.37 -18.98
C ARG A 286 -8.08 9.28 -17.96
N LEU A 287 -7.80 9.59 -16.70
CA LEU A 287 -8.78 9.53 -15.64
C LEU A 287 -9.72 10.74 -15.75
N CYS A 288 -11.00 10.49 -15.99
CA CYS A 288 -12.00 11.56 -16.05
C CYS A 288 -12.47 11.88 -14.63
N HIS A 289 -12.26 13.12 -14.19
CA HIS A 289 -12.74 13.59 -12.90
C HIS A 289 -14.00 14.43 -13.11
N ARG A 290 -15.05 14.12 -12.37
CA ARG A 290 -16.33 14.84 -12.41
C ARG A 290 -16.81 15.13 -11.00
N PHE A 291 -17.65 16.14 -10.85
CA PHE A 291 -18.35 16.41 -9.61
C PHE A 291 -19.79 16.86 -9.86
N ILE A 292 -20.65 16.65 -8.88
CA ILE A 292 -22.02 17.15 -8.89
C ILE A 292 -22.32 17.83 -7.56
N ILE A 293 -22.88 19.03 -7.61
CA ILE A 293 -23.30 19.76 -6.43
C ILE A 293 -24.76 19.40 -6.16
N CYS A 294 -25.05 18.79 -5.00
CA CYS A 294 -26.41 18.51 -4.60
C CYS A 294 -26.60 18.65 -3.08
N ASN A 295 -27.85 18.82 -2.65
CA ASN A 295 -28.18 18.88 -1.23
C ASN A 295 -28.01 17.50 -0.59
N ASN A 296 -27.60 17.45 0.69
CA ASN A 296 -27.44 16.20 1.44
C ASN A 296 -28.65 15.26 1.36
N LYS A 297 -29.87 15.82 1.36
CA LYS A 297 -31.12 15.05 1.25
C LYS A 297 -31.33 14.34 -0.09
N ARG A 298 -30.62 14.76 -1.14
CA ARG A 298 -30.73 14.22 -2.50
C ARG A 298 -29.56 13.31 -2.89
N LYS A 299 -28.52 13.20 -2.05
CA LYS A 299 -27.31 12.42 -2.38
C LYS A 299 -27.61 11.00 -2.85
N LEU A 300 -28.53 10.29 -2.19
CA LEU A 300 -28.91 8.92 -2.55
C LEU A 300 -29.54 8.84 -3.95
N GLN A 301 -30.49 9.73 -4.25
CA GLN A 301 -31.14 9.80 -5.56
C GLN A 301 -30.15 10.23 -6.66
N THR A 302 -29.28 11.19 -6.36
CA THR A 302 -28.20 11.60 -7.26
C THR A 302 -27.26 10.43 -7.56
N LEU A 303 -26.85 9.67 -6.55
CA LEU A 303 -26.01 8.48 -6.72
C LEU A 303 -26.67 7.46 -7.65
N LEU A 304 -27.96 7.16 -7.45
CA LEU A 304 -28.70 6.22 -8.30
C LEU A 304 -28.77 6.70 -9.75
N SER A 305 -29.08 7.97 -9.97
CA SER A 305 -29.13 8.57 -11.31
C SER A 305 -27.77 8.53 -12.02
N LEU A 306 -26.68 8.79 -11.28
CA LEU A 306 -25.32 8.66 -11.81
C LEU A 306 -25.02 7.22 -12.21
N ILE A 307 -25.28 6.24 -11.34
CA ILE A 307 -25.03 4.82 -11.64
C ILE A 307 -25.84 4.36 -12.87
N GLN A 308 -27.10 4.79 -12.99
CA GLN A 308 -27.95 4.44 -14.12
C GLN A 308 -27.49 5.08 -15.44
N SER A 309 -27.06 6.33 -15.40
CA SER A 309 -26.61 7.06 -16.59
C SER A 309 -25.21 6.66 -17.04
N ASP A 310 -24.29 6.43 -16.10
CA ASP A 310 -22.92 6.02 -16.37
C ASP A 310 -22.85 4.54 -16.82
N ALA A 311 -23.82 3.70 -16.40
CA ALA A 311 -23.88 2.26 -16.69
C ALA A 311 -22.54 1.53 -16.49
N PRO A 312 -21.97 1.54 -15.26
CA PRO A 312 -20.62 1.06 -15.00
C PRO A 312 -20.50 -0.46 -15.21
N GLU A 313 -19.36 -0.94 -15.72
CA GLU A 313 -19.03 -2.37 -15.72
C GLU A 313 -18.78 -2.88 -14.28
N SER A 314 -18.14 -2.03 -13.48
CA SER A 314 -17.87 -2.23 -12.05
C SER A 314 -17.60 -0.89 -11.37
N GLY A 315 -18.04 -0.75 -10.12
CA GLY A 315 -17.90 0.51 -9.38
C GLY A 315 -17.55 0.35 -7.92
N ILE A 316 -16.86 1.34 -7.34
CA ILE A 316 -16.74 1.50 -5.89
C ILE A 316 -17.44 2.78 -5.47
N ILE A 317 -18.27 2.70 -4.45
CA ILE A 317 -18.96 3.82 -3.83
C ILE A 317 -18.34 4.04 -2.45
N PHE A 318 -17.54 5.09 -2.34
CA PHE A 318 -16.89 5.45 -1.09
C PHE A 318 -17.80 6.30 -0.22
N VAL A 319 -18.11 5.78 0.95
CA VAL A 319 -18.94 6.41 1.97
C VAL A 319 -18.05 6.80 3.14
N GLY A 320 -18.25 8.01 3.66
CA GLY A 320 -17.46 8.53 4.78
C GLY A 320 -17.76 7.75 6.05
N GLU A 321 -16.74 7.50 6.86
CA GLU A 321 -16.94 6.85 8.17
C GLU A 321 -17.81 7.72 9.08
N GLN A 322 -18.76 7.08 9.78
CA GLN A 322 -19.50 7.68 10.87
C GLN A 322 -18.56 8.21 11.96
N SER A 323 -18.86 9.40 12.47
CA SER A 323 -18.12 9.93 13.63
C SER A 323 -18.30 9.03 14.85
N GLU A 324 -17.30 8.97 15.75
CA GLU A 324 -17.40 8.22 17.01
C GLU A 324 -18.59 8.66 17.90
N LYS A 325 -19.04 9.91 17.75
CA LYS A 325 -20.26 10.41 18.42
C LYS A 325 -21.52 9.83 17.79
N SER A 326 -21.58 9.76 16.45
CA SER A 326 -22.71 9.18 15.72
C SER A 326 -22.85 7.68 15.98
N LYS A 327 -21.73 6.94 16.08
CA LYS A 327 -21.73 5.52 16.45
C LYS A 327 -22.31 5.28 17.85
N LYS A 328 -21.92 6.11 18.83
CA LYS A 328 -22.44 6.04 20.21
C LYS A 328 -23.93 6.39 20.32
N ALA A 329 -24.45 7.18 19.39
CA ALA A 329 -25.86 7.54 19.31
C ALA A 329 -26.73 6.43 18.67
N GLY A 330 -26.14 5.34 18.20
CA GLY A 330 -26.87 4.22 17.57
C GLY A 330 -27.37 4.50 16.16
N ASN A 331 -26.85 5.54 15.50
CA ASN A 331 -27.19 5.80 14.10
C ASN A 331 -26.58 4.72 13.21
N ALA A 332 -27.37 4.19 12.26
CA ALA A 332 -26.88 3.22 11.29
C ALA A 332 -25.63 3.76 10.54
N PRO A 333 -24.63 2.91 10.26
CA PRO A 333 -23.55 3.23 9.33
C PRO A 333 -24.10 3.88 8.06
N SER A 334 -23.46 4.95 7.61
CA SER A 334 -23.81 5.59 6.34
C SER A 334 -23.70 4.61 5.17
N THR A 335 -22.86 3.58 5.30
CA THR A 335 -22.74 2.44 4.38
C THR A 335 -24.01 1.59 4.31
N ASP A 336 -24.63 1.26 5.45
CA ASP A 336 -25.88 0.49 5.50
C ASP A 336 -27.04 1.24 4.83
N LEU A 337 -27.14 2.55 5.06
CA LEU A 337 -28.16 3.38 4.40
C LEU A 337 -28.01 3.37 2.87
N VAL A 338 -26.77 3.44 2.38
CA VAL A 338 -26.49 3.38 0.94
C VAL A 338 -26.78 1.99 0.38
N ILE A 339 -26.39 0.92 1.09
CA ILE A 339 -26.58 -0.44 0.58
C ILE A 339 -28.06 -0.84 0.54
N ASP A 340 -28.83 -0.53 1.58
CA ASP A 340 -30.26 -0.83 1.65
C ASP A 340 -31.04 -0.06 0.59
N PHE A 341 -30.68 1.21 0.39
CA PHE A 341 -31.28 2.04 -0.65
C PHE A 341 -30.99 1.47 -2.05
N LEU A 342 -29.74 1.13 -2.35
CA LEU A 342 -29.35 0.57 -3.64
C LEU A 342 -30.01 -0.80 -3.86
N LYS A 343 -30.00 -1.70 -2.87
CA LYS A 343 -30.66 -3.03 -3.00
C LYS A 343 -32.16 -2.93 -3.28
N THR A 344 -32.80 -1.86 -2.81
CA THR A 344 -34.24 -1.63 -3.00
C THR A 344 -34.55 -0.89 -4.31
N SER A 345 -33.68 0.03 -4.73
CA SER A 345 -33.97 1.00 -5.79
C SER A 345 -33.19 0.80 -7.09
N TYR A 346 -32.09 0.04 -7.06
CA TYR A 346 -31.29 -0.26 -8.23
C TYR A 346 -31.75 -1.57 -8.87
N GLU A 347 -32.32 -1.48 -10.07
CA GLU A 347 -32.81 -2.63 -10.85
C GLU A 347 -31.81 -3.09 -11.92
N GLY A 348 -30.53 -2.71 -11.81
CA GLY A 348 -29.51 -3.06 -12.80
C GLY A 348 -28.84 -4.42 -12.55
N PRO A 349 -27.96 -4.85 -13.47
CA PRO A 349 -27.37 -6.19 -13.46
C PRO A 349 -26.21 -6.36 -12.48
N LEU A 350 -25.78 -5.30 -11.79
CA LEU A 350 -24.60 -5.32 -10.93
C LEU A 350 -24.95 -5.80 -9.52
N ASP A 351 -24.16 -6.73 -9.01
CA ASP A 351 -24.27 -7.18 -7.62
C ASP A 351 -23.82 -6.08 -6.64
N ILE A 352 -24.58 -5.85 -5.57
CA ILE A 352 -24.25 -4.83 -4.57
C ILE A 352 -23.56 -5.51 -3.38
N VAL A 353 -22.29 -5.14 -3.14
CA VAL A 353 -21.43 -5.76 -2.12
C VAL A 353 -20.99 -4.72 -1.09
N LEU A 354 -20.92 -5.11 0.19
CA LEU A 354 -20.44 -4.25 1.29
C LEU A 354 -18.97 -4.53 1.61
N LEU A 355 -18.18 -3.48 1.84
CA LEU A 355 -16.83 -3.61 2.40
C LEU A 355 -16.46 -2.46 3.34
N GLU A 356 -16.61 -2.69 4.64
CA GLU A 356 -16.30 -1.72 5.69
C GLU A 356 -15.28 -2.24 6.72
N ASP A 357 -14.73 -1.33 7.52
CA ASP A 357 -13.61 -1.58 8.43
C ASP A 357 -14.02 -2.37 9.69
N ASP A 358 -15.29 -2.30 10.10
CA ASP A 358 -15.86 -2.97 11.27
C ASP A 358 -16.49 -4.35 10.96
N MET A 359 -16.62 -4.72 9.68
CA MET A 359 -17.01 -6.08 9.30
C MET A 359 -16.15 -7.15 9.99
N ASN A 360 -16.82 -8.22 10.42
CA ASN A 360 -16.10 -9.40 10.91
C ASN A 360 -15.31 -10.06 9.76
N PHE A 361 -14.24 -10.77 10.14
CA PHE A 361 -13.28 -11.36 9.20
C PHE A 361 -13.93 -12.24 8.13
N ASN A 362 -14.87 -13.11 8.52
CA ASN A 362 -15.49 -14.05 7.59
C ASN A 362 -16.35 -13.30 6.57
N SER A 363 -17.15 -12.33 7.00
CA SER A 363 -18.04 -11.55 6.13
C SER A 363 -17.23 -10.71 5.14
N ARG A 364 -16.12 -10.12 5.60
CA ARG A 364 -15.18 -9.39 4.74
C ARG A 364 -14.54 -10.31 3.70
N ALA A 365 -14.08 -11.49 4.12
CA ALA A 365 -13.46 -12.45 3.22
C ALA A 365 -14.43 -12.94 2.13
N VAL A 366 -15.70 -13.16 2.47
CA VAL A 366 -16.77 -13.50 1.52
C VAL A 366 -16.96 -12.37 0.50
N SER A 367 -17.11 -11.13 0.98
CA SER A 367 -17.32 -9.95 0.11
C SER A 367 -16.16 -9.73 -0.87
N LEU A 368 -14.91 -9.89 -0.39
CA LEU A 368 -13.72 -9.82 -1.26
C LEU A 368 -13.65 -10.97 -2.26
N LEU A 369 -14.16 -12.14 -1.90
CA LEU A 369 -14.17 -13.31 -2.79
C LEU A 369 -15.25 -13.17 -3.87
N GLU A 370 -16.41 -12.61 -3.53
CA GLU A 370 -17.47 -12.24 -4.48
C GLU A 370 -16.94 -11.25 -5.51
N VAL A 371 -16.33 -10.15 -5.07
CA VAL A 371 -15.71 -9.15 -5.95
C VAL A 371 -14.64 -9.77 -6.87
N ARG A 372 -13.87 -10.76 -6.38
CA ARG A 372 -12.83 -11.42 -7.19
C ARG A 372 -13.33 -12.48 -8.16
N LYS A 373 -14.51 -13.06 -7.94
CA LYS A 373 -15.09 -14.05 -8.86
C LYS A 373 -15.38 -13.44 -10.24
N GLY A 374 -15.39 -12.11 -10.34
CA GLY A 374 -15.79 -11.40 -11.53
C GLY A 374 -17.31 -11.32 -11.62
N GLY A 375 -17.81 -10.82 -12.75
CA GLY A 375 -19.15 -10.27 -12.82
C GLY A 375 -19.14 -8.78 -12.47
N GLY A 376 -20.15 -8.05 -12.94
CA GLY A 376 -20.27 -6.63 -12.64
C GLY A 376 -20.79 -6.42 -11.22
N TYR A 377 -20.18 -5.50 -10.47
CA TYR A 377 -20.57 -5.22 -9.08
C TYR A 377 -20.44 -3.74 -8.72
N LEU A 378 -21.20 -3.33 -7.71
CA LEU A 378 -21.10 -2.06 -7.02
C LEU A 378 -20.66 -2.32 -5.58
N LEU A 379 -19.42 -1.96 -5.27
CA LEU A 379 -18.83 -2.11 -3.96
C LEU A 379 -19.09 -0.85 -3.12
N VAL A 380 -19.99 -0.93 -2.14
CA VAL A 380 -20.19 0.12 -1.14
C VAL A 380 -19.13 -0.06 -0.06
N ALA A 381 -18.27 0.94 0.15
CA ALA A 381 -17.11 0.78 1.03
C ALA A 381 -16.71 2.04 1.79
N THR A 382 -16.02 1.85 2.91
CA THR A 382 -15.25 2.90 3.59
C THR A 382 -13.81 2.97 3.03
N ASP A 383 -12.97 3.86 3.57
CA ASP A 383 -11.59 4.07 3.12
C ASP A 383 -10.67 2.84 3.28
N ILE A 384 -11.13 1.76 3.94
CA ILE A 384 -10.43 0.47 3.93
C ILE A 384 -10.25 -0.06 2.49
N ALA A 385 -11.22 0.13 1.61
CA ALA A 385 -11.14 -0.34 0.22
C ALA A 385 -10.18 0.49 -0.64
N ALA A 386 -9.83 1.71 -0.21
CA ALA A 386 -8.95 2.60 -0.93
C ALA A 386 -7.48 2.15 -0.90
N ARG A 387 -7.06 1.35 0.11
CA ARG A 387 -5.64 1.00 0.35
C ARG A 387 -5.45 -0.46 0.71
N GLY A 388 -4.37 -1.09 0.25
CA GLY A 388 -3.96 -2.42 0.71
C GLY A 388 -4.89 -3.60 0.40
N VAL A 389 -6.10 -3.38 -0.11
CA VAL A 389 -7.01 -4.45 -0.52
C VAL A 389 -6.74 -4.86 -1.96
N ASP A 390 -6.72 -6.17 -2.22
CA ASP A 390 -6.59 -6.76 -3.56
C ASP A 390 -7.98 -6.76 -4.23
N LEU A 391 -8.28 -5.67 -4.92
CA LEU A 391 -9.50 -5.50 -5.70
C LEU A 391 -9.14 -5.45 -7.20
N PRO A 392 -9.98 -6.02 -8.08
CA PRO A 392 -9.89 -5.80 -9.51
C PRO A 392 -9.91 -4.31 -9.84
N GLU A 393 -9.43 -3.97 -11.04
CA GLU A 393 -9.53 -2.62 -11.55
C GLU A 393 -11.01 -2.25 -11.80
N MET A 394 -11.39 -1.04 -11.38
CA MET A 394 -12.78 -0.59 -11.42
C MET A 394 -13.00 0.39 -12.56
N SER A 395 -14.15 0.33 -13.22
CA SER A 395 -14.51 1.32 -14.25
C SER A 395 -14.86 2.68 -13.63
N HIS A 396 -15.57 2.68 -12.50
CA HIS A 396 -16.10 3.90 -11.88
C HIS A 396 -15.79 3.98 -10.38
N ILE A 397 -15.49 5.19 -9.92
CA ILE A 397 -15.37 5.53 -8.50
C ILE A 397 -16.38 6.63 -8.20
N TYR A 398 -17.25 6.39 -7.23
CA TYR A 398 -18.21 7.36 -6.72
C TYR A 398 -17.80 7.77 -5.32
N ASN A 399 -17.37 9.00 -5.12
CA ASN A 399 -17.22 9.58 -3.79
C ASN A 399 -18.59 10.08 -3.34
N PHE A 400 -19.34 9.23 -2.62
CA PHE A 400 -20.62 9.62 -2.04
C PHE A 400 -20.44 10.69 -0.95
N ASP A 401 -19.38 10.52 -0.17
CA ASP A 401 -18.85 11.56 0.71
C ASP A 401 -17.45 11.97 0.27
N LEU A 402 -17.19 13.27 0.34
CA LEU A 402 -15.89 13.84 0.01
C LEU A 402 -14.81 13.21 0.92
N PRO A 403 -13.68 12.72 0.37
CA PRO A 403 -12.58 12.25 1.19
C PRO A 403 -12.05 13.34 2.11
N ARG A 404 -11.47 12.96 3.26
CA ARG A 404 -10.98 13.90 4.29
C ARG A 404 -9.75 14.68 3.85
N THR A 405 -8.96 14.12 2.93
CA THR A 405 -7.73 14.73 2.43
C THR A 405 -7.56 14.48 0.93
N ALA A 406 -6.70 15.29 0.28
CA ALA A 406 -6.30 15.05 -1.11
C ALA A 406 -5.63 13.67 -1.28
N ILE A 407 -4.87 13.23 -0.27
CA ILE A 407 -4.22 11.92 -0.30
C ILE A 407 -5.27 10.80 -0.32
N ASP A 408 -6.31 10.89 0.51
CA ASP A 408 -7.41 9.93 0.48
C ASP A 408 -8.11 9.93 -0.89
N TYR A 409 -8.33 11.10 -1.50
CA TYR A 409 -8.85 11.20 -2.87
C TYR A 409 -7.96 10.46 -3.87
N LEU A 410 -6.64 10.67 -3.83
CA LEU A 410 -5.66 10.01 -4.69
C LEU A 410 -5.71 8.49 -4.53
N HIS A 411 -5.81 7.98 -3.30
CA HIS A 411 -5.90 6.55 -3.04
C HIS A 411 -7.22 5.92 -3.52
N ARG A 412 -8.34 6.63 -3.38
CA ARG A 412 -9.65 6.21 -3.95
C ARG A 412 -9.61 6.20 -5.47
N ALA A 413 -9.12 7.27 -6.10
CA ALA A 413 -8.95 7.38 -7.54
C ALA A 413 -8.01 6.30 -8.09
N GLY A 414 -6.96 5.95 -7.35
CA GLY A 414 -6.04 4.86 -7.69
C GLY A 414 -6.64 3.46 -7.66
N ARG A 415 -7.96 3.28 -7.47
CA ARG A 415 -8.70 2.01 -7.66
C ARG A 415 -9.18 1.79 -9.08
N THR A 416 -9.13 2.84 -9.91
CA THR A 416 -9.37 2.79 -11.35
C THR A 416 -8.10 3.16 -12.12
N CYS A 417 -8.09 2.98 -13.43
CA CYS A 417 -6.99 3.35 -14.35
C CYS A 417 -5.60 2.84 -13.91
N ARG A 418 -5.53 1.61 -13.42
CA ARG A 418 -4.28 0.94 -12.97
C ARG A 418 -3.50 0.33 -14.12
N LYS A 419 -4.19 -0.14 -15.16
CA LYS A 419 -3.53 -0.77 -16.31
C LYS A 419 -3.10 0.28 -17.32
N PRO A 420 -1.80 0.39 -17.63
CA PRO A 420 -1.37 1.24 -18.73
C PRO A 420 -1.99 0.71 -20.02
N PHE A 421 -2.54 1.62 -20.84
CA PHE A 421 -3.14 1.32 -22.14
C PHE A 421 -4.46 0.52 -22.13
N SER A 422 -5.21 0.52 -21.02
CA SER A 422 -6.61 0.07 -21.05
C SER A 422 -7.48 1.02 -21.88
N ASP A 423 -8.41 0.47 -22.65
CA ASP A 423 -9.48 1.21 -23.35
C ASP A 423 -10.70 1.46 -22.46
N MET A 424 -10.68 0.90 -21.23
CA MET A 424 -11.74 1.10 -20.25
C MET A 424 -11.85 2.58 -19.88
N LYS A 425 -13.06 3.15 -20.02
CA LYS A 425 -13.36 4.48 -19.50
C LYS A 425 -13.27 4.45 -17.98
N CYS A 426 -12.36 5.25 -17.44
CA CYS A 426 -12.09 5.34 -16.01
C CYS A 426 -12.60 6.68 -15.51
N THR A 427 -13.56 6.66 -14.58
CA THR A 427 -14.23 7.88 -14.11
C THR A 427 -14.26 7.96 -12.59
N VAL A 428 -13.97 9.14 -12.04
CA VAL A 428 -14.17 9.47 -10.63
C VAL A 428 -15.21 10.57 -10.53
N THR A 429 -16.38 10.25 -9.99
CA THR A 429 -17.47 11.21 -9.75
C THR A 429 -17.58 11.52 -8.28
N THR A 430 -17.52 12.81 -7.92
CA THR A 430 -17.65 13.26 -6.52
C THR A 430 -18.98 13.96 -6.29
N ILE A 431 -19.77 13.41 -5.38
CA ILE A 431 -21.02 14.02 -4.92
C ILE A 431 -20.68 14.96 -3.77
N THR A 432 -20.84 16.26 -3.98
CA THR A 432 -20.46 17.30 -3.01
C THR A 432 -21.64 18.20 -2.69
N VAL A 433 -21.62 18.81 -1.51
CA VAL A 433 -22.55 19.89 -1.14
C VAL A 433 -21.90 21.26 -1.45
N PRO A 434 -22.69 22.34 -1.64
CA PRO A 434 -22.13 23.66 -1.94
C PRO A 434 -21.02 24.11 -0.97
N GLU A 435 -21.18 23.77 0.31
CA GLU A 435 -20.24 24.14 1.37
C GLU A 435 -18.91 23.38 1.28
N GLU A 436 -18.85 22.24 0.59
CA GLU A 436 -17.66 21.40 0.46
C GLU A 436 -16.89 21.64 -0.86
N ARG A 437 -17.44 22.43 -1.79
CA ARG A 437 -16.84 22.67 -3.12
C ARG A 437 -15.42 23.23 -3.03
N PHE A 438 -15.16 24.10 -2.04
CA PHE A 438 -13.82 24.68 -1.83
C PHE A 438 -12.79 23.63 -1.41
N VAL A 439 -13.22 22.57 -0.71
CA VAL A 439 -12.37 21.46 -0.28
C VAL A 439 -11.98 20.62 -1.50
N LEU A 440 -12.93 20.32 -2.39
CA LEU A 440 -12.62 19.66 -3.67
C LEU A 440 -11.66 20.51 -4.51
N GLN A 441 -11.85 21.84 -4.55
CA GLN A 441 -10.95 22.73 -5.28
C GLN A 441 -9.52 22.71 -4.74
N LYS A 442 -9.37 22.57 -3.41
CA LYS A 442 -8.06 22.37 -2.80
C LYS A 442 -7.41 21.07 -3.30
N TYR A 443 -8.19 20.00 -3.47
CA TYR A 443 -7.67 18.72 -3.98
C TYR A 443 -7.25 18.83 -5.45
N GLU A 444 -8.06 19.50 -6.29
CA GLU A 444 -7.76 19.81 -7.69
C GLU A 444 -6.39 20.50 -7.82
N ASN A 445 -6.15 21.51 -6.98
CA ASN A 445 -4.87 22.24 -6.95
C ASN A 445 -3.71 21.41 -6.40
N GLU A 446 -3.91 20.65 -5.33
CA GLU A 446 -2.84 19.85 -4.69
C GLU A 446 -2.40 18.67 -5.55
N LEU A 447 -3.33 18.06 -6.29
CA LEU A 447 -3.12 16.88 -7.12
C LEU A 447 -3.05 17.19 -8.62
N MET A 448 -3.12 18.48 -9.00
CA MET A 448 -2.98 18.96 -10.37
C MET A 448 -3.94 18.30 -11.36
N PHE A 449 -5.23 18.21 -11.00
CA PHE A 449 -6.29 17.71 -11.89
C PHE A 449 -7.45 18.70 -11.98
N ASN A 450 -8.26 18.56 -13.03
CA ASN A 450 -9.49 19.35 -13.21
C ASN A 450 -10.69 18.41 -13.19
N SER A 451 -11.78 18.84 -12.58
CA SER A 451 -13.05 18.12 -12.60
C SER A 451 -14.09 18.83 -13.44
N GLU A 452 -14.86 18.08 -14.22
CA GLU A 452 -16.04 18.59 -14.93
C GLU A 452 -17.26 18.64 -13.99
N GLU A 453 -18.00 19.75 -14.01
CA GLU A 453 -19.26 19.87 -13.26
C GLU A 453 -20.40 19.22 -14.04
N LEU A 454 -21.07 18.26 -13.40
CA LEU A 454 -22.30 17.67 -13.90
C LEU A 454 -23.50 18.50 -13.45
N ILE A 455 -24.33 18.86 -14.41
CA ILE A 455 -25.59 19.55 -14.16
C ILE A 455 -26.63 18.47 -13.77
N PRO A 456 -27.32 18.62 -12.63
CA PRO A 456 -28.23 17.62 -12.07
C PRO A 456 -29.50 17.37 -12.88
#